data_AF-A0AAW2N3E1-F1
#
_entry.id   AF-A0AAW2N3E1-F1
#
_cell.length_a   1.000
_cell.length_b   1.000
_cell.length_c   1.000
_cell.angle_alpha   90.00
_cell.angle_beta   90.00
_cell.angle_gamma   90.00
#
_symmetry.space_group_name_H-M   'P 1'
#
loop_
_entity.id
_entity.type
_entity.pdbx_description
1 polymer ?
#
loop_
_entity_poly.entity_id
_entity_poly.type
_entity_poly.pdbx_seq_one_letter_code
_entity_poly.pdbx_strand_id
1 'polypeptide(L)'
;MNLVGCTSENRLKYIVSLFVGNALIWWKSLKRAYEPREITWAKFQREFDDKYRPKMYRDKKRMEFLNLVQRDEQTVAEYELRFAVLAKYAPEAVAIQEDRCYLLSRVATRD
;
A
#
# COMPACT_ATOMS: atom_id res chain seq x y z
N MET A 1 6.40 5.99 1.46
CA MET A 1 7.17 7.23 1.65
C MET A 1 8.60 6.86 2.00
N ASN A 2 9.52 7.00 1.04
CA ASN A 2 10.94 6.98 1.32
C ASN A 2 11.39 8.44 1.45
N LEU A 3 11.52 8.93 2.68
CA LEU A 3 12.16 10.21 2.95
C LEU A 3 13.67 9.97 2.89
N VAL A 4 14.28 10.38 1.78
CA VAL A 4 15.73 10.28 1.54
C VAL A 4 16.46 11.10 2.60
N GLY A 5 17.45 10.52 3.27
CA GLY A 5 18.24 11.19 4.33
C GLY A 5 17.63 11.19 5.74
N CYS A 6 16.44 10.62 5.95
CA CYS A 6 15.80 10.57 7.27
C CYS A 6 16.10 9.24 7.98
N THR A 7 16.58 9.28 9.22
CA THR A 7 16.80 8.08 10.04
C THR A 7 15.48 7.37 10.33
N SER A 8 15.54 6.05 10.51
CA SER A 8 14.40 5.21 10.87
C SER A 8 13.64 5.74 12.09
N GLU A 9 14.35 6.26 13.08
CA GLU A 9 13.77 6.84 14.30
C GLU A 9 13.05 8.16 14.03
N ASN A 10 13.65 9.06 13.26
CA ASN A 10 13.02 10.35 12.92
C ASN A 10 11.77 10.13 12.06
N ARG A 11 11.81 9.15 11.16
CA ARG A 11 10.65 8.73 10.37
C ARG A 11 9.52 8.21 11.25
N LEU A 12 9.84 7.39 12.24
CA LEU A 12 8.86 6.87 13.19
C LEU A 12 8.23 8.01 14.01
N LYS A 13 9.06 8.91 14.57
CA LYS A 13 8.60 10.08 15.32
C LYS A 13 7.67 10.95 14.49
N TYR A 14 8.03 11.22 13.24
CA TYR A 14 7.19 11.99 12.31
C TYR A 14 5.85 11.31 12.07
N ILE A 15 5.82 10.03 11.67
CA ILE A 15 4.55 9.34 11.40
C ILE A 15 3.65 9.25 12.64
N VAL A 16 4.23 9.00 13.80
CA VAL A 16 3.50 8.98 15.06
C VAL A 16 2.89 10.34 15.39
N SER A 17 3.55 11.45 15.04
CA SER A 17 3.00 12.80 15.23
C SER A 17 1.76 13.08 14.37
N LEU A 18 1.59 12.35 13.26
CA LEU A 18 0.41 12.42 12.40
C LEU A 18 -0.76 11.57 12.90
N PHE A 19 -0.56 10.73 13.92
CA PHE A 19 -1.63 9.89 14.45
C PHE A 19 -2.62 10.69 15.28
N VAL A 20 -3.89 10.54 14.93
CA VAL A 20 -5.04 11.12 15.65
C VAL A 20 -6.07 10.04 15.95
N GLY A 21 -6.94 10.29 16.93
CA GLY A 21 -8.04 9.38 17.29
C GLY A 21 -7.60 7.93 17.53
N ASN A 22 -8.25 6.99 16.85
CA ASN A 22 -8.02 5.55 17.01
C ASN A 22 -6.59 5.11 16.68
N ALA A 23 -5.91 5.79 15.75
CA ALA A 23 -4.52 5.47 15.42
C ALA A 23 -3.56 5.81 16.57
N LEU A 24 -3.79 6.95 17.22
CA LEU A 24 -3.01 7.35 18.39
C LEU A 24 -3.25 6.43 19.58
N ILE A 25 -4.50 6.01 19.81
CA ILE A 25 -4.86 5.06 20.87
C ILE A 25 -4.16 3.72 20.64
N TRP A 26 -4.22 3.19 19.41
CA TRP A 26 -3.53 1.95 19.05
C TRP A 26 -2.02 2.06 19.27
N TRP A 27 -1.39 3.14 18.81
CA TRP A 27 0.05 3.35 18.98
C TRP A 27 0.47 3.40 20.46
N LYS A 28 -0.28 4.11 21.30
CA LYS A 28 -0.02 4.16 22.76
C LYS A 28 -0.13 2.78 23.40
N SER A 29 -1.07 1.95 22.97
CA SER A 29 -1.20 0.57 23.47
C SER A 29 -0.06 -0.33 22.99
N LEU A 30 0.34 -0.22 21.72
CA LEU A 30 1.49 -0.95 21.19
C LEU A 30 2.79 -0.58 21.91
N LYS A 31 3.01 0.73 22.16
CA LYS A 31 4.18 1.21 22.88
C LYS A 31 4.26 0.65 24.31
N ARG A 32 3.15 0.71 25.06
CA ARG A 32 3.06 0.12 26.41
C ARG A 32 3.35 -1.38 26.44
N ALA A 33 2.89 -2.12 25.44
CA ALA A 33 3.14 -3.56 25.34
C ALA A 33 4.62 -3.91 25.05
N TYR A 34 5.40 -2.94 24.58
CA TYR A 34 6.80 -3.15 24.20
C TYR A 34 7.81 -2.62 25.22
N GLU A 35 7.37 -1.86 26.22
CA GLU A 35 8.25 -1.35 27.29
C GLU A 35 8.91 -2.50 28.07
N PRO A 36 10.18 -2.34 28.49
CA PRO A 36 11.03 -1.16 28.35
C PRO A 36 11.78 -1.07 27.00
N ARG A 37 11.50 -1.94 26.03
CA ARG A 37 12.19 -1.94 24.73
C ARG A 37 11.63 -0.87 23.80
N GLU A 38 12.49 -0.31 22.97
CA GLU A 38 12.06 0.59 21.91
C GLU A 38 11.48 -0.17 20.72
N ILE A 39 10.46 0.41 20.09
CA ILE A 39 9.89 -0.10 18.85
C ILE A 39 10.76 0.37 17.69
N THR A 40 11.42 -0.56 17.02
CA THR A 40 12.16 -0.25 15.79
C THR A 40 11.21 0.09 14.64
N TRP A 41 11.71 0.83 13.65
CA TRP A 41 10.95 1.14 12.43
C TRP A 41 10.39 -0.11 11.74
N ALA A 42 11.19 -1.17 11.61
CA ALA A 42 10.75 -2.42 10.98
C ALA A 42 9.60 -3.09 11.77
N LYS A 43 9.69 -3.07 13.11
CA LYS A 43 8.62 -3.58 13.97
C LYS A 43 7.35 -2.74 13.84
N PHE A 44 7.46 -1.42 13.85
CA PHE A 44 6.34 -0.53 13.62
C PHE A 44 5.65 -0.83 12.28
N GLN A 45 6.41 -0.95 11.18
CA GLN A 45 5.86 -1.23 9.86
C GLN A 45 5.03 -2.52 9.86
N ARG A 46 5.54 -3.59 10.48
CA ARG A 46 4.84 -4.87 10.58
C ARG A 46 3.53 -4.74 11.34
N GLU A 47 3.55 -4.16 12.54
CA GLU A 47 2.34 -4.00 13.37
C GLU A 47 1.32 -3.07 12.71
N PHE A 48 1.80 -2.02 12.04
CA PHE A 48 0.96 -1.10 11.28
C PHE A 48 0.28 -1.83 10.10
N ASP A 49 1.04 -2.64 9.37
CA ASP A 49 0.51 -3.42 8.25
C ASP A 49 -0.48 -4.48 8.70
N ASP A 50 -0.23 -5.16 9.82
CA ASP A 50 -1.17 -6.14 10.36
C ASP A 50 -2.47 -5.48 10.82
N LYS A 51 -2.40 -4.29 11.43
CA LYS A 51 -3.57 -3.56 11.92
C LYS A 51 -4.40 -2.91 10.81
N TYR A 52 -3.75 -2.26 9.85
CA TYR A 52 -4.41 -1.39 8.87
C TYR A 52 -4.41 -1.93 7.44
N ARG A 53 -3.56 -2.91 7.14
CA ARG A 53 -3.49 -3.56 5.82
C ARG A 53 -3.48 -5.08 5.97
N PRO A 54 -4.48 -5.69 6.65
CA PRO A 54 -4.48 -7.12 6.92
C PRO A 54 -4.41 -7.95 5.64
N LYS A 55 -3.94 -9.20 5.72
CA LYS A 55 -3.77 -10.09 4.56
C LYS A 55 -5.01 -10.13 3.66
N MET A 56 -6.20 -10.27 4.26
CA MET A 56 -7.47 -10.30 3.52
C MET A 56 -7.71 -9.02 2.70
N TYR A 57 -7.33 -7.86 3.21
CA TYR A 57 -7.40 -6.60 2.45
C TYR A 57 -6.43 -6.63 1.25
N ARG A 58 -5.20 -7.11 1.46
CA ARG A 58 -4.20 -7.23 0.40
C ARG A 58 -4.64 -8.23 -0.67
N ASP A 59 -5.17 -9.38 -0.27
CA ASP A 59 -5.71 -10.39 -1.18
C ASP A 59 -6.88 -9.84 -2.00
N LYS A 60 -7.80 -9.10 -1.37
CA LYS A 60 -8.90 -8.42 -2.08
C LYS A 60 -8.37 -7.43 -3.11
N LYS A 61 -7.35 -6.64 -2.76
CA LYS A 61 -6.72 -5.70 -3.70
C LYS A 61 -5.98 -6.39 -4.84
N ARG A 62 -5.35 -7.53 -4.58
CA ARG A 62 -4.77 -8.40 -5.62
C ARG A 62 -5.83 -8.90 -6.59
N MET A 63 -6.95 -9.41 -6.09
CA MET A 63 -8.07 -9.86 -6.94
C MET A 63 -8.69 -8.71 -7.75
N GLU A 64 -8.79 -7.52 -7.16
CA GLU A 64 -9.24 -6.31 -7.87
C GLU A 64 -8.30 -5.97 -9.03
N PHE A 65 -6.98 -6.09 -8.84
CA PHE A 65 -5.99 -5.89 -9.89
C PHE A 65 -6.12 -6.90 -11.04
N LEU A 66 -6.19 -8.20 -10.70
CA LEU A 66 -6.27 -9.27 -11.71
C LEU A 66 -7.52 -9.11 -12.61
N ASN A 67 -8.62 -8.62 -12.03
CA ASN A 67 -9.88 -8.38 -12.74
C ASN A 67 -10.01 -6.94 -13.30
N LEU A 68 -8.96 -6.13 -13.28
CA LEU A 68 -9.03 -4.70 -13.61
C LEU A 68 -9.21 -4.43 -15.11
N VAL A 69 -10.46 -4.28 -15.57
CA VAL A 69 -10.80 -3.74 -16.90
C VAL A 69 -11.03 -2.22 -16.84
N GLN A 70 -10.73 -1.50 -17.92
CA GLN A 70 -11.23 -0.15 -18.11
C GLN A 70 -12.74 -0.20 -18.26
N ARG A 71 -13.45 0.70 -17.58
CA ARG A 71 -14.92 0.81 -17.67
C ARG A 71 -15.31 1.82 -18.74
N ASP A 72 -16.51 1.69 -19.29
CA ASP A 72 -16.99 2.53 -20.40
C ASP A 72 -16.99 4.03 -20.09
N GLU A 73 -17.31 4.43 -18.85
CA GLU A 73 -17.29 5.85 -18.45
C GLU A 73 -15.92 6.33 -17.93
N GLN A 74 -14.89 5.48 -17.97
CA GLN A 74 -13.60 5.75 -17.35
C GLN A 74 -12.57 6.23 -18.36
N THR A 75 -11.91 7.36 -18.07
CA THR A 75 -10.79 7.85 -18.89
C THR A 75 -9.56 6.96 -18.75
N VAL A 76 -8.68 6.99 -19.75
CA VAL A 76 -7.38 6.29 -19.71
C VAL A 76 -6.57 6.69 -18.48
N ALA A 77 -6.51 8.00 -18.16
CA ALA A 77 -5.76 8.51 -17.01
C ALA A 77 -6.30 7.96 -15.66
N GLU A 78 -7.62 7.87 -15.50
CA GLU A 78 -8.22 7.29 -14.30
C GLU A 78 -7.95 5.78 -14.20
N TYR A 79 -7.92 5.08 -15.34
CA TYR A 79 -7.57 3.67 -15.39
C TYR A 79 -6.11 3.46 -14.99
N GLU A 80 -5.18 4.21 -15.59
CA GLU A 80 -3.75 4.15 -15.28
C GLU A 80 -3.49 4.42 -13.80
N LEU A 81 -4.17 5.40 -13.20
CA LEU A 81 -4.04 5.68 -11.77
C LEU A 81 -4.48 4.47 -10.93
N ARG A 82 -5.63 3.85 -11.25
CA ARG A 82 -6.09 2.64 -10.56
C ARG A 82 -5.14 1.47 -10.77
N PHE A 83 -4.63 1.29 -11.98
CA PHE A 83 -3.66 0.27 -12.32
C PHE A 83 -2.39 0.44 -11.47
N ALA A 84 -1.78 1.63 -11.45
CA ALA A 84 -0.57 1.90 -10.67
C ALA A 84 -0.79 1.69 -9.17
N VAL A 85 -1.95 2.09 -8.64
CA VAL A 85 -2.31 1.89 -7.23
C VAL A 85 -2.51 0.42 -6.90
N LEU A 86 -3.06 -0.39 -7.80
CA LEU A 86 -3.39 -1.79 -7.57
C LEU A 86 -2.22 -2.75 -7.88
N ALA A 87 -1.37 -2.40 -8.84
CA ALA A 87 -0.19 -3.18 -9.25
C ALA A 87 0.74 -3.53 -8.08
N LYS A 88 0.85 -2.64 -7.08
CA LYS A 88 1.66 -2.87 -5.88
C LYS A 88 1.19 -4.06 -5.02
N TYR A 89 -0.03 -4.57 -5.23
CA TYR A 89 -0.59 -5.73 -4.52
C TYR A 89 -0.44 -7.04 -5.31
N ALA A 90 0.05 -6.99 -6.54
CA ALA A 90 0.24 -8.15 -7.41
C ALA A 90 1.57 -8.05 -8.19
N PRO A 91 2.72 -7.91 -7.49
CA PRO A 91 4.00 -7.72 -8.16
C PRO A 91 4.35 -8.87 -9.11
N GLU A 92 3.88 -10.09 -8.83
CA GLU A 92 4.11 -11.26 -9.70
C GLU A 92 3.37 -11.14 -11.04
N ALA A 93 2.18 -10.54 -11.04
CA ALA A 93 1.38 -10.35 -12.26
C ALA A 93 1.91 -9.22 -13.15
N VAL A 94 2.67 -8.28 -12.59
CA VAL A 94 3.28 -7.17 -13.34
C VAL A 94 4.65 -7.54 -13.92
N ALA A 95 5.31 -8.56 -13.35
CA ALA A 95 6.64 -8.99 -13.76
C ALA A 95 6.65 -9.84 -15.05
N ILE A 96 5.49 -10.36 -15.51
CA ILE A 96 5.40 -11.14 -16.74
C ILE A 96 5.30 -10.18 -17.93
N GLN A 97 6.34 -10.17 -18.76
CA GLN A 97 6.51 -9.20 -19.86
C GLN A 97 5.45 -9.37 -20.97
N GLU A 98 4.97 -10.60 -21.20
CA GLU A 98 3.86 -10.92 -22.11
C GLU A 98 2.51 -10.42 -21.57
N ASP A 99 2.29 -10.51 -20.25
CA ASP A 99 1.10 -9.93 -19.60
C ASP A 99 1.12 -8.41 -19.67
N ARG A 100 2.27 -7.75 -19.79
CA ARG A 100 2.34 -6.29 -19.91
C ARG A 100 1.73 -5.80 -21.23
N CYS A 101 1.97 -6.48 -22.35
CA CYS A 101 1.33 -6.16 -23.63
C CYS A 101 -0.19 -6.44 -23.60
N TYR A 102 -0.63 -7.49 -22.90
CA TYR A 102 -2.05 -7.79 -22.69
C TYR A 102 -2.74 -6.85 -21.69
N LEU A 103 -2.03 -6.40 -20.65
CA LEU A 103 -2.52 -5.42 -19.67
C LEU A 103 -2.56 -4.01 -20.28
N LEU A 104 -1.61 -3.68 -21.15
CA LEU A 104 -1.62 -2.43 -21.93
C LEU A 104 -2.64 -2.48 -23.07
N SER A 105 -2.99 -3.64 -23.63
CA SER A 105 -4.08 -3.71 -24.62
C SER A 105 -5.46 -3.41 -23.99
N ARG A 106 -5.62 -3.61 -22.67
CA ARG A 106 -6.80 -3.15 -21.90
C ARG A 106 -6.85 -1.63 -21.72
N VAL A 107 -5.76 -0.91 -22.03
CA VAL A 107 -5.66 0.56 -22.02
C VAL A 107 -6.03 1.14 -23.40
N ALA A 108 -5.92 0.35 -24.47
CA ALA A 108 -5.89 0.85 -25.84
C ALA A 108 -7.24 0.78 -26.59
N THR A 109 -8.38 0.76 -25.90
CA THR A 109 -9.69 0.81 -26.58
C THR A 109 -10.38 2.15 -26.31
N ARG A 110 -10.25 3.03 -27.31
CA ARG A 110 -10.95 4.31 -27.55
C ARG A 110 -10.29 5.54 -26.92
N ASP A 111 -9.28 6.05 -27.64
CA ASP A 111 -9.29 7.46 -28.05
C ASP A 111 -9.97 7.55 -29.43
#